data_AF-A0A936WFC8-F1
#
_entry.id   AF-A0A936WFC8-F1
#
_cell.length_a   1.000
_cell.length_b   1.000
_cell.length_c   1.000
_cell.angle_alpha   90.00
_cell.angle_beta   90.00
_cell.angle_gamma   90.00
#
_symmetry.space_group_name_H-M   'P 1'
#
loop_
_entity.id
_entity.type
_entity.pdbx_description
1 polymer ?
#
loop_
_entity_poly.entity_id
_entity_poly.type
_entity_poly.pdbx_seq_one_letter_code
_entity_poly.pdbx_strand_id
1 'polypeptide(L)'
;MSINGNALIPTERIAQSILLLRGQKVIIDADLAELYGVPTKALNQAVKRNQERFPEDFMFQLSAAEKAEVVTNCDHLANLKFAKTSPYAFTEHGAIQAANVLSSPRAVEMGVYVVRAFVRLREVLASSKELTAKLNELEHKVDSHDQAIAGLINAMRELMQPPEPQKKRSIGFVNHEEKPKKDG
;
A
#
# COMPACT_ATOMS: atom_id res chain seq x y z
N MET A 1 -20.19 -13.06 -34.27
CA MET A 1 -19.24 -13.84 -33.43
C MET A 1 -19.19 -13.17 -32.07
N SER A 2 -19.72 -13.81 -31.04
CA SER A 2 -19.74 -13.28 -29.68
C SER A 2 -18.33 -13.21 -29.10
N ILE A 3 -18.00 -12.06 -28.52
CA ILE A 3 -16.83 -11.86 -27.67
C ILE A 3 -17.01 -12.69 -26.39
N ASN A 4 -16.30 -13.80 -26.26
CA ASN A 4 -16.26 -14.59 -25.04
C ASN A 4 -15.48 -13.82 -23.95
N GLY A 5 -16.21 -13.09 -23.12
CA GLY A 5 -15.69 -12.61 -21.84
C GLY A 5 -15.64 -13.76 -20.84
N ASN A 6 -14.49 -14.44 -20.70
CA ASN A 6 -14.13 -15.15 -19.46
C ASN A 6 -12.66 -15.59 -19.31
N ALA A 7 -11.72 -15.09 -20.11
CA ALA A 7 -10.30 -15.41 -19.92
C ALA A 7 -9.62 -14.32 -19.08
N LEU A 8 -9.89 -14.29 -17.77
CA LEU A 8 -8.94 -13.68 -16.83
C LEU A 8 -7.61 -14.43 -17.01
N ILE A 9 -6.49 -13.71 -17.14
CA ILE A 9 -5.18 -14.36 -17.32
C ILE A 9 -4.97 -15.22 -16.06
N PRO A 10 -4.47 -16.47 -16.18
CA PRO A 10 -4.33 -17.38 -15.03
C PRO A 10 -3.70 -16.74 -13.81
N THR A 11 -2.76 -15.81 -14.04
CA THR A 11 -2.06 -15.02 -13.03
C THR A 11 -2.99 -14.16 -12.15
N GLU A 12 -3.98 -13.45 -12.70
CA GLU A 12 -4.85 -12.59 -11.87
C GLU A 12 -5.75 -13.41 -10.95
N ARG A 13 -6.28 -14.53 -11.45
CA ARG A 13 -7.08 -15.45 -10.63
C ARG A 13 -6.22 -16.05 -9.51
N ILE A 14 -4.98 -16.45 -9.81
CA ILE A 14 -4.07 -16.96 -8.78
C ILE A 14 -3.73 -15.87 -7.75
N ALA A 15 -3.57 -14.62 -8.19
CA ALA A 15 -3.29 -13.51 -7.28
C ALA A 15 -4.41 -13.29 -6.23
N GLN A 16 -5.66 -13.63 -6.56
CA GLN A 16 -6.79 -13.58 -5.62
C GLN A 16 -6.71 -14.66 -4.52
N SER A 17 -6.02 -15.76 -4.77
CA SER A 17 -5.77 -16.82 -3.78
C SER A 17 -4.55 -16.54 -2.89
N ILE A 18 -3.83 -15.44 -3.12
CA ILE A 18 -2.65 -15.07 -2.32
C ILE A 18 -3.06 -14.13 -1.19
N LEU A 19 -2.85 -14.60 0.04
CA LEU A 19 -3.19 -13.90 1.28
C LEU A 19 -1.97 -13.22 1.89
N LEU A 20 -2.19 -12.26 2.79
CA LEU A 20 -1.13 -11.67 3.61
C LEU A 20 -1.25 -12.20 5.04
N LEU A 21 -0.33 -13.06 5.47
CA LEU A 21 -0.28 -13.63 6.81
C LEU A 21 1.13 -13.48 7.37
N ARG A 22 1.25 -13.05 8.63
CA ARG A 22 2.55 -12.78 9.29
C ARG A 22 3.45 -11.83 8.49
N GLY A 23 2.87 -10.87 7.78
CA GLY A 23 3.59 -9.95 6.91
C GLY A 23 4.16 -10.57 5.63
N GLN A 24 3.83 -11.84 5.36
CA GLN A 24 4.27 -12.58 4.17
C GLN A 24 3.10 -12.85 3.24
N LYS A 25 3.34 -12.75 1.93
CA LYS A 25 2.39 -13.22 0.93
C LYS A 25 2.45 -14.74 0.88
N VAL A 26 1.31 -15.39 1.03
CA VAL A 26 1.20 -16.85 1.09
C VAL A 26 -0.02 -17.37 0.34
N ILE A 27 0.05 -18.62 -0.11
CA ILE A 27 -1.08 -19.37 -0.66
C ILE A 27 -1.39 -20.56 0.26
N ILE A 28 -2.68 -20.82 0.50
CA ILE A 28 -3.14 -21.90 1.37
C ILE A 28 -3.04 -23.24 0.65
N ASP A 29 -2.73 -24.31 1.39
CA ASP A 29 -2.57 -25.67 0.86
C ASP A 29 -3.76 -26.16 0.01
N ALA A 30 -4.98 -25.78 0.38
CA ALA A 30 -6.19 -26.06 -0.38
C ALA A 30 -6.15 -25.45 -1.79
N ASP A 31 -5.90 -24.15 -1.88
CA ASP A 31 -5.82 -23.43 -3.16
C ASP A 31 -4.63 -23.92 -3.99
N LEU A 32 -3.46 -24.10 -3.36
CA LEU A 32 -2.26 -24.56 -4.05
C LEU A 32 -2.45 -25.97 -4.63
N ALA A 33 -3.08 -26.86 -3.87
CA ALA A 33 -3.39 -28.21 -4.33
C ALA A 33 -4.38 -28.21 -5.51
N GLU A 34 -5.41 -27.35 -5.46
CA GLU A 34 -6.36 -27.18 -6.56
C GLU A 34 -5.65 -26.72 -7.85
N LEU A 35 -4.78 -25.71 -7.75
CA LEU A 35 -3.98 -25.24 -8.88
C LEU A 35 -3.15 -26.38 -9.47
N TYR A 36 -2.44 -27.12 -8.61
CA TYR A 36 -1.59 -28.23 -9.03
C TYR A 36 -2.36 -29.49 -9.47
N GLY A 37 -3.69 -29.50 -9.28
CA GLY A 37 -4.56 -30.60 -9.71
C GLY A 37 -4.41 -31.85 -8.86
N VAL A 38 -4.09 -31.69 -7.58
CA VAL A 38 -3.96 -32.80 -6.63
C VAL A 38 -4.86 -32.58 -5.42
N PRO A 39 -5.27 -33.63 -4.70
CA PRO A 39 -5.95 -33.45 -3.41
C PRO A 39 -5.01 -32.77 -2.40
N THR A 40 -5.52 -31.89 -1.54
CA THR A 40 -4.75 -31.22 -0.48
C THR A 40 -3.99 -32.21 0.41
N LYS A 41 -4.59 -33.36 0.71
CA LYS A 41 -3.93 -34.44 1.47
C LYS A 41 -2.68 -34.99 0.75
N ALA A 42 -2.72 -35.12 -0.57
CA ALA A 42 -1.59 -35.61 -1.35
C ALA A 42 -0.44 -34.58 -1.38
N LEU A 43 -0.77 -33.30 -1.55
CA LEU A 43 0.20 -32.21 -1.41
C LEU A 43 0.87 -32.25 -0.03
N ASN A 44 0.09 -32.27 1.04
CA ASN A 44 0.60 -32.27 2.41
C ASN A 44 1.42 -33.53 2.73
N GLN A 45 1.09 -34.67 2.12
CA GLN A 45 1.88 -35.90 2.24
C GLN A 45 3.23 -35.77 1.51
N ALA A 46 3.25 -35.22 0.30
CA ALA A 46 4.47 -35.00 -0.46
C ALA A 46 5.42 -34.04 0.27
N VAL A 47 4.88 -32.96 0.84
CA VAL A 47 5.62 -32.00 1.68
C VAL A 47 6.23 -32.69 2.88
N LYS A 48 5.44 -33.43 3.67
CA LYS A 48 5.92 -34.14 4.87
C LYS A 48 7.02 -35.17 4.57
N ARG A 49 6.96 -35.83 3.41
CA ARG A 49 8.00 -36.78 2.97
C ARG A 49 9.31 -36.12 2.60
N ASN A 50 9.29 -34.82 2.30
CA ASN A 50 10.43 -34.03 1.86
C ASN A 50 10.64 -32.81 2.76
N GLN A 51 10.34 -32.94 4.06
CA GLN A 51 10.29 -31.82 5.01
C GLN A 51 11.62 -31.06 5.08
N GLU A 52 12.74 -31.71 4.82
CA GLU A 52 14.08 -31.12 4.73
C GLU A 52 14.22 -30.05 3.64
N ARG A 53 13.31 -30.04 2.66
CA ARG A 53 13.24 -29.04 1.59
C ARG A 53 12.33 -27.86 1.91
N PHE A 54 11.63 -27.90 3.04
CA PHE A 54 10.66 -26.90 3.46
C PHE A 54 11.09 -26.26 4.78
N PRO A 55 12.07 -25.34 4.74
CA PRO A 55 12.42 -24.51 5.90
C PRO A 55 11.26 -23.59 6.30
N GLU A 56 11.34 -22.99 7.49
CA GLU A 56 10.26 -22.21 8.09
C GLU A 56 9.84 -20.96 7.27
N ASP A 57 10.74 -20.45 6.43
CA ASP A 57 10.48 -19.33 5.51
C ASP A 57 9.80 -19.76 4.20
N PHE A 58 9.73 -21.07 3.91
CA PHE A 58 9.05 -21.61 2.74
C PHE A 58 7.58 -21.91 3.05
N MET A 59 7.31 -22.40 4.25
CA MET A 59 5.96 -22.71 4.68
C MET A 59 5.83 -22.75 6.19
N PHE A 60 4.61 -22.53 6.65
CA PHE A 60 4.25 -22.70 8.05
C PHE A 60 2.82 -23.20 8.19
N GLN A 61 2.51 -23.81 9.32
CA GLN A 61 1.14 -24.21 9.64
C GLN A 61 0.39 -23.05 10.29
N LEU A 62 -0.86 -22.84 9.90
CA LEU A 62 -1.70 -21.81 10.51
C LEU A 62 -2.04 -22.15 11.97
N SER A 63 -1.98 -21.15 12.84
CA SER A 63 -2.59 -21.21 14.16
C SER A 63 -4.12 -21.29 14.07
N ALA A 64 -4.78 -21.64 15.17
CA ALA A 64 -6.24 -21.68 15.21
C ALA A 64 -6.88 -20.31 14.92
N ALA A 65 -6.25 -19.23 15.38
CA ALA A 65 -6.69 -17.86 15.14
C ALA A 65 -6.55 -17.48 13.65
N GLU A 66 -5.37 -17.72 13.06
CA GLU A 66 -5.14 -17.44 11.63
C GLU A 66 -6.07 -18.27 10.74
N LYS A 67 -6.30 -19.53 11.09
CA LYS A 67 -7.27 -20.39 10.38
C LYS A 67 -8.67 -19.78 10.42
N ALA A 68 -9.14 -19.32 11.58
CA ALA A 68 -10.45 -18.72 11.73
C ALA A 68 -10.58 -17.42 10.93
N GLU A 69 -9.54 -16.59 10.94
CA GLU A 69 -9.45 -15.36 10.15
C GLU A 69 -9.54 -15.66 8.64
N VAL A 70 -8.72 -16.57 8.14
CA VAL A 70 -8.72 -16.97 6.73
C VAL A 70 -10.09 -17.51 6.29
N VAL A 71 -10.70 -18.38 7.10
CA VAL A 71 -12.03 -18.94 6.82
C VAL A 71 -13.12 -17.86 6.80
N THR A 72 -12.98 -16.83 7.62
CA THR A 72 -13.97 -15.74 7.71
C THR A 72 -13.85 -14.77 6.53
N ASN A 73 -12.62 -14.52 6.09
CA ASN A 73 -12.33 -13.55 5.04
C ASN A 73 -12.38 -14.15 3.62
N CYS A 74 -12.36 -15.48 3.50
CA CYS A 74 -12.28 -16.19 2.22
C CYS A 74 -13.36 -17.27 2.14
N ASP A 75 -14.49 -16.95 1.50
CA ASP A 75 -15.63 -17.86 1.35
C ASP A 75 -15.26 -19.19 0.67
N HIS A 76 -14.33 -19.16 -0.29
CA HIS A 76 -13.86 -20.36 -0.98
C HIS A 76 -13.08 -21.32 -0.08
N LEU A 77 -12.57 -20.84 1.07
CA LEU A 77 -11.88 -21.61 2.09
C LEU A 77 -12.81 -22.00 3.26
N ALA A 78 -14.12 -21.75 3.17
CA ALA A 78 -15.07 -22.06 4.24
C ALA A 78 -15.09 -23.55 4.63
N ASN A 79 -14.75 -24.45 3.70
CA ASN A 79 -14.60 -25.88 3.98
C ASN A 79 -13.49 -26.18 5.02
N LEU A 80 -12.51 -25.30 5.18
CA LEU A 80 -11.45 -25.44 6.18
C LEU A 80 -11.97 -25.24 7.60
N LYS A 81 -13.14 -24.60 7.80
CA LYS A 81 -13.75 -24.39 9.13
C LYS A 81 -13.79 -25.67 9.96
N PHE A 82 -14.22 -26.77 9.35
CA PHE A 82 -14.36 -28.08 9.99
C PHE A 82 -13.17 -29.01 9.78
N ALA A 83 -12.11 -28.55 9.11
CA ALA A 83 -10.91 -29.34 8.91
C ALA A 83 -10.25 -29.68 10.26
N LYS A 84 -10.01 -30.97 10.50
CA LYS A 84 -9.41 -31.48 11.75
C LYS A 84 -7.97 -30.97 11.97
N THR A 85 -7.24 -30.73 10.88
CA THR A 85 -5.88 -30.20 10.90
C THR A 85 -5.86 -28.77 10.39
N SER A 86 -5.05 -27.91 10.99
CA SER A 86 -4.78 -26.59 10.43
C SER A 86 -4.10 -26.71 9.07
N PRO A 87 -4.50 -25.88 8.10
CA PRO A 87 -3.89 -25.87 6.78
C PRO A 87 -2.46 -25.35 6.85
N TYR A 88 -1.65 -25.70 5.85
CA TYR A 88 -0.37 -25.06 5.61
C TYR A 88 -0.52 -23.81 4.74
N ALA A 89 0.33 -22.84 4.98
CA ALA A 89 0.53 -21.67 4.14
C ALA A 89 1.92 -21.76 3.50
N PHE A 90 1.99 -21.50 2.19
CA PHE A 90 3.21 -21.57 1.40
C PHE A 90 3.57 -20.19 0.87
N THR A 91 4.82 -19.78 1.04
CA THR A 91 5.37 -18.60 0.38
C THR A 91 5.62 -18.89 -1.11
N GLU A 92 6.09 -17.91 -1.87
CA GLU A 92 6.49 -18.10 -3.28
C GLU A 92 7.48 -19.27 -3.43
N HIS A 93 8.53 -19.30 -2.60
CA HIS A 93 9.53 -20.36 -2.61
C HIS A 93 8.93 -21.72 -2.19
N GLY A 94 8.06 -21.73 -1.19
CA GLY A 94 7.34 -22.93 -0.77
C GLY A 94 6.44 -23.50 -1.88
N ALA A 95 5.77 -22.63 -2.64
CA ALA A 95 4.92 -23.05 -3.74
C ALA A 95 5.73 -23.69 -4.87
N ILE A 96 6.88 -23.11 -5.24
CA ILE A 96 7.82 -23.71 -6.21
C ILE A 96 8.31 -25.06 -5.70
N GLN A 97 8.72 -25.13 -4.43
CA GLN A 97 9.23 -26.36 -3.85
C GLN A 97 8.17 -27.45 -3.81
N ALA A 98 6.91 -27.09 -3.56
CA ALA A 98 5.75 -27.97 -3.64
C ALA A 98 5.54 -28.51 -5.07
N ALA A 99 5.68 -27.68 -6.11
CA ALA A 99 5.63 -28.14 -7.49
C ALA A 99 6.74 -29.15 -7.81
N ASN A 100 7.96 -28.89 -7.32
CA ASN A 100 9.11 -29.77 -7.54
C ASN A 100 8.95 -31.15 -6.89
N VAL A 101 8.40 -31.22 -5.67
CA VAL A 101 8.19 -32.52 -4.98
C VAL A 101 7.00 -33.29 -5.53
N LEU A 102 5.99 -32.61 -6.09
CA LEU A 102 4.88 -33.27 -6.80
C LEU A 102 5.28 -33.78 -8.18
N SER A 103 6.20 -33.07 -8.86
CA SER A 103 6.82 -33.42 -10.14
C SER A 103 5.85 -33.77 -11.28
N SER A 104 4.58 -33.40 -11.19
CA SER A 104 3.61 -33.58 -12.27
C SER A 104 3.71 -32.45 -13.31
N PRO A 105 3.44 -32.71 -14.60
CA PRO A 105 3.49 -31.66 -15.64
C PRO A 105 2.63 -30.44 -15.29
N ARG A 106 1.44 -30.67 -14.71
CA ARG A 106 0.54 -29.61 -14.25
C ARG A 106 1.13 -28.83 -13.07
N ALA A 107 1.73 -29.49 -12.08
CA ALA A 107 2.32 -28.80 -10.94
C ALA A 107 3.50 -27.92 -11.37
N VAL A 108 4.32 -28.39 -12.31
CA VAL A 108 5.43 -27.62 -12.88
C VAL A 108 4.91 -26.40 -13.64
N GLU A 109 3.93 -26.58 -14.53
CA GLU A 109 3.33 -25.49 -15.29
C GLU A 109 2.68 -24.44 -14.37
N MET A 110 1.83 -24.89 -13.44
CA MET A 110 1.11 -24.00 -12.54
C MET A 110 2.05 -23.34 -11.53
N GLY A 111 3.14 -23.99 -11.13
CA GLY A 111 4.18 -23.39 -10.30
C GLY A 111 4.76 -22.13 -10.94
N VAL A 112 4.97 -22.13 -12.27
CA VAL A 112 5.41 -20.92 -13.00
C VAL A 112 4.38 -19.79 -12.89
N TYR A 113 3.09 -20.09 -13.05
CA TYR A 113 2.03 -19.08 -12.93
C TYR A 113 1.87 -18.56 -11.49
N VAL A 114 2.04 -19.41 -10.49
CA VAL A 114 2.04 -19.00 -9.08
C VAL A 114 3.16 -18.01 -8.81
N VAL A 115 4.39 -18.29 -9.23
CA VAL A 115 5.53 -17.36 -9.09
C VAL A 115 5.25 -16.04 -9.78
N ARG A 116 4.73 -16.07 -11.03
CA ARG A 116 4.36 -14.84 -11.75
C ARG A 116 3.33 -14.02 -10.99
N ALA A 117 2.36 -14.65 -10.32
CA ALA A 117 1.38 -13.95 -9.50
C ALA A 117 2.02 -13.28 -8.27
N PHE A 118 2.92 -13.98 -7.57
CA PHE A 118 3.66 -13.41 -6.44
C PHE A 118 4.54 -12.22 -6.86
N VAL A 119 5.27 -12.34 -7.97
CA VAL A 119 6.08 -11.24 -8.53
C VAL A 119 5.19 -10.06 -8.90
N ARG A 120 4.07 -10.31 -9.60
CA ARG A 120 3.13 -9.25 -10.01
C ARG A 120 2.56 -8.49 -8.82
N LEU A 121 2.21 -9.18 -7.74
CA LEU A 121 1.73 -8.53 -6.52
C LEU A 121 2.81 -7.63 -5.89
N ARG A 122 4.08 -8.04 -5.94
CA ARG A 122 5.20 -7.20 -5.46
C ARG A 122 5.39 -5.96 -6.31
N GLU A 123 5.29 -6.07 -7.63
CA GLU A 123 5.37 -4.93 -8.55
C GLU A 123 4.28 -3.89 -8.31
N VAL A 124 3.03 -4.34 -8.13
CA VAL A 124 1.89 -3.45 -7.87
C VAL A 124 2.05 -2.70 -6.54
N LEU A 125 2.58 -3.36 -5.51
CA LEU A 125 2.88 -2.70 -4.25
C LEU A 125 4.05 -1.70 -4.36
N ALA A 126 5.05 -2.01 -5.16
CA ALA A 126 6.18 -1.11 -5.41
C ALA A 126 5.74 0.16 -6.18
N SER A 127 4.89 0.01 -7.21
CA SER A 127 4.40 1.15 -7.99
C SER A 127 3.48 2.07 -7.19
N SER A 128 2.67 1.52 -6.26
CA SER A 128 1.84 2.33 -5.35
C SER A 128 2.68 3.22 -4.41
N LYS A 129 3.84 2.73 -3.94
CA LYS A 129 4.76 3.55 -3.13
C LYS A 129 5.33 4.72 -3.92
N GLU A 130 5.75 4.49 -5.17
CA GLU A 130 6.24 5.56 -6.04
C GLU A 130 5.15 6.61 -6.31
N LEU A 131 3.91 6.15 -6.57
CA LEU A 131 2.76 7.03 -6.74
C LEU A 131 2.48 7.86 -5.49
N THR A 132 2.51 7.25 -4.31
CA THR A 132 2.30 7.93 -3.03
C THR A 132 3.37 8.99 -2.78
N ALA A 133 4.64 8.67 -3.07
CA ALA A 133 5.74 9.64 -2.94
C ALA A 133 5.55 10.84 -3.88
N LYS A 134 5.17 10.59 -5.14
CA LYS A 134 4.85 11.65 -6.12
C LYS A 134 3.66 12.51 -5.70
N LEU A 135 2.64 11.91 -5.09
CA LEU A 135 1.46 12.63 -4.61
C LEU A 135 1.82 13.59 -3.47
N ASN A 136 2.61 13.11 -2.50
CA ASN A 136 3.11 13.95 -1.40
C ASN A 136 3.99 15.10 -1.90
N GLU A 137 4.82 14.88 -2.92
CA GLU A 137 5.61 15.95 -3.54
C GLU A 137 4.72 17.02 -4.19
N LEU A 138 3.64 16.61 -4.86
CA LEU A 138 2.69 17.53 -5.46
C LEU A 138 1.93 18.34 -4.40
N GLU A 139 1.48 17.69 -3.33
CA GLU A 139 0.82 18.34 -2.20
C GLU A 139 1.71 19.43 -1.59
N HIS A 140 2.98 19.12 -1.31
CA HIS A 140 3.95 20.11 -0.81
C HIS A 140 4.17 21.30 -1.77
N LYS A 141 4.21 21.05 -3.08
CA LYS A 141 4.35 22.13 -4.08
C LYS A 141 3.12 23.05 -4.09
N VAL A 142 1.92 22.48 -3.97
CA VAL A 142 0.67 23.25 -3.91
C VAL A 142 0.62 24.09 -2.62
N ASP A 143 0.92 23.50 -1.47
CA ASP A 143 0.98 24.24 -0.19
C ASP A 143 1.95 25.42 -0.24
N SER A 144 3.13 25.22 -0.84
CA SER A 144 4.13 26.28 -1.03
C SER A 144 3.61 27.41 -1.93
N HIS A 145 2.93 27.07 -3.02
CA HIS A 145 2.32 28.07 -3.91
C HIS A 145 1.21 28.86 -3.20
N ASP A 146 0.36 28.20 -2.41
CA ASP A 146 -0.70 28.87 -1.66
C ASP A 146 -0.13 29.89 -0.66
N GLN A 147 0.97 29.54 0.02
CA GLN A 147 1.69 30.47 0.90
C GLN A 147 2.27 31.66 0.13
N ALA A 148 2.88 31.40 -1.03
CA ALA A 148 3.45 32.47 -1.87
C ALA A 148 2.36 33.42 -2.40
N ILE A 149 1.22 32.88 -2.85
CA ILE A 149 0.07 33.67 -3.32
C ILE A 149 -0.50 34.51 -2.18
N ALA A 150 -0.67 33.93 -0.99
CA ALA A 150 -1.13 34.68 0.19
C ALA A 150 -0.16 35.84 0.53
N GLY A 151 1.15 35.59 0.45
CA GLY A 151 2.18 36.62 0.63
C GLY A 151 2.07 37.75 -0.40
N LEU A 152 1.89 37.42 -1.68
CA LEU A 152 1.71 38.41 -2.75
C LEU A 152 0.45 39.27 -2.54
N ILE A 153 -0.67 38.66 -2.16
CA ILE A 153 -1.93 39.38 -1.87
C ILE A 153 -1.71 40.37 -0.72
N ASN A 154 -1.00 39.98 0.33
CA ASN A 154 -0.70 40.86 1.46
C ASN A 154 0.20 42.04 1.04
N ALA A 155 1.25 41.78 0.26
CA ALA A 155 2.12 42.84 -0.26
C ALA A 155 1.37 43.82 -1.17
N MET A 156 0.47 43.34 -2.04
CA MET A 156 -0.40 44.20 -2.85
C MET A 156 -1.29 45.08 -1.96
N ARG A 157 -1.86 44.52 -0.88
CA ARG A 157 -2.70 45.28 0.06
C ARG A 157 -1.91 46.40 0.74
N GLU A 158 -0.66 46.15 1.13
CA GLU A 158 0.21 47.18 1.72
C GLU A 158 0.48 48.33 0.75
N LEU A 159 0.75 48.03 -0.53
CA LEU A 159 0.96 49.05 -1.57
C LEU A 159 -0.30 49.85 -1.92
N MET A 160 -1.49 49.30 -1.67
CA MET A 160 -2.77 49.99 -1.85
C MET A 160 -3.20 50.82 -0.64
N GLN A 161 -2.45 50.80 0.47
CA GLN A 161 -2.76 51.65 1.62
C GLN A 161 -2.51 53.12 1.24
N PRO A 162 -3.48 54.02 1.49
CA PRO A 162 -3.30 55.43 1.20
C PRO A 162 -2.12 55.98 2.02
N PRO A 163 -1.29 56.86 1.45
CA PRO A 163 -0.13 57.40 2.15
C PRO A 163 -0.57 58.10 3.44
N GLU A 164 0.17 57.85 4.54
CA GLU A 164 -0.13 58.48 5.82
C GLU A 164 -0.23 60.00 5.64
N PRO A 165 -1.25 60.66 6.24
CA PRO A 165 -1.44 62.08 6.10
C PRO A 165 -0.21 62.80 6.64
N GLN A 166 0.61 63.35 5.73
CA GLN A 166 1.78 64.14 6.11
C GLN A 166 1.32 65.29 7.01
N LYS A 167 1.87 65.37 8.23
CA LYS A 167 1.66 66.52 9.13
C LYS A 167 2.10 67.78 8.38
N LYS A 168 1.13 68.55 7.87
CA LYS A 168 1.37 69.84 7.24
C LYS A 168 2.14 70.70 8.23
N ARG A 169 3.39 71.03 7.93
CA ARG A 169 4.11 72.08 8.66
C ARG A 169 3.31 73.37 8.46
N SER A 170 2.87 73.99 9.55
CA SER A 170 2.18 75.28 9.48
C SER A 170 3.17 76.31 8.94
N ILE A 171 2.96 76.73 7.70
CA ILE A 171 3.66 77.90 7.13
C ILE A 171 2.80 79.10 7.52
N GLY A 172 3.14 79.72 8.64
CA GLY A 172 2.49 80.93 9.14
C GLY A 172 3.38 81.59 10.20
N PHE A 173 3.58 82.90 10.08
CA PHE A 173 4.42 83.68 11.00
C PHE A 173 3.82 83.64 12.40
N VAL A 174 4.55 83.04 13.34
CA VAL A 174 4.22 83.10 14.77
C VAL A 174 4.69 84.47 15.27
N ASN A 175 3.77 85.40 15.50
CA ASN A 175 4.08 86.64 16.22
C ASN A 175 4.48 86.27 17.65
N HIS A 176 5.76 86.43 17.97
CA HIS A 176 6.24 86.41 19.35
C HIS A 176 6.00 87.81 19.91
N GLU A 177 4.83 88.03 20.51
CA GLU A 177 4.60 89.26 21.28
C GLU A 177 5.50 89.26 22.53
N GLU A 178 6.17 90.39 22.74
CA GLU A 178 7.12 90.62 23.84
C GLU A 178 6.42 90.69 25.22
N LYS A 179 7.07 90.00 26.17
CA LYS A 179 7.18 90.14 27.65
C LYS A 179 6.38 91.26 28.38
N PRO A 180 6.17 91.04 29.69
CA PRO A 180 7.00 91.82 30.61
C PRO A 180 7.80 91.00 31.63
N LYS A 181 8.95 91.57 32.00
CA LYS A 181 9.88 91.18 33.06
C LYS A 181 9.32 91.60 34.44
N LYS A 182 9.67 90.76 35.43
CA LYS A 182 10.01 91.00 36.86
C LYS A 182 9.47 92.24 37.59
N ASP A 183 9.09 92.06 38.85
CA ASP A 183 9.91 92.47 40.01
C ASP A 183 9.28 92.01 41.33
N GLY A 184 10.13 91.72 42.34
CA GLY A 184 9.76 91.50 43.75
C GLY A 184 10.28 90.22 44.35
#